data_AF-A0A5R2N1T1-F1
#
_entry.id   AF-A0A5R2N1T1-F1
#
_cell.length_a   1.000
_cell.length_b   1.000
_cell.length_c   1.000
_cell.angle_alpha   90.00
_cell.angle_beta   90.00
_cell.angle_gamma   90.00
#
_symmetry.space_group_name_H-M   'P 1'
#
loop_
_entity.id
_entity.type
_entity.pdbx_description
1 polymer ?
#
loop_
_entity_poly.entity_id
_entity_poly.type
_entity_poly.pdbx_seq_one_letter_code
_entity_poly.pdbx_strand_id
1 'polypeptide(L)'
;ETREAARRAARLARIEYDELPAVIDIWDLDPAKDKQVTTPLILRRGDAAAAIKAAPRRIKNRMWLGGQDHFYLEGQVSLAIPGEDDEVTVYCSTQGPSETQHLVAHTLGVPSNAVTVEVRRMGGGFGGKETQANQCAAIAAIAAKRLKRA
;
A
#
# COMPACT_ATOMS: atom_id res chain seq x y z
N GLU A 1 -26.57 -1.87 -0.95
CA GLU A 1 -27.22 -2.31 0.30
C GLU A 1 -26.55 -3.54 0.89
N THR A 2 -26.29 -4.61 0.13
CA THR A 2 -25.53 -5.78 0.62
C THR A 2 -24.17 -5.93 -0.05
N ARG A 3 -23.23 -6.61 0.63
CA ARG A 3 -21.89 -6.93 0.10
C ARG A 3 -21.96 -7.70 -1.22
N GLU A 4 -22.86 -8.67 -1.30
CA GLU A 4 -23.02 -9.50 -2.51
C GLU A 4 -23.59 -8.70 -3.69
N ALA A 5 -24.54 -7.79 -3.44
CA ALA A 5 -25.02 -6.90 -4.48
C ALA A 5 -23.91 -5.97 -4.99
N ALA A 6 -23.07 -5.41 -4.10
CA ALA A 6 -21.94 -4.56 -4.48
C ALA A 6 -20.93 -5.31 -5.36
N ARG A 7 -20.61 -6.56 -5.01
CA ARG A 7 -19.71 -7.42 -5.81
C ARG A 7 -20.26 -7.72 -7.20
N ARG A 8 -21.55 -8.03 -7.30
CA ARG A 8 -22.21 -8.26 -8.60
C ARG A 8 -22.22 -6.98 -9.44
N ALA A 9 -22.56 -5.84 -8.85
CA ALA A 9 -22.58 -4.56 -9.53
C ALA A 9 -21.18 -4.16 -10.05
N ALA A 10 -20.12 -4.35 -9.25
CA ALA A 10 -18.75 -4.03 -9.66
C ALA A 10 -18.31 -4.78 -10.94
N ARG A 11 -18.78 -6.03 -11.13
CA ARG A 11 -18.48 -6.84 -12.33
C ARG A 11 -19.20 -6.37 -13.60
N LEU A 12 -20.20 -5.50 -13.48
CA LEU A 12 -20.93 -4.95 -14.63
C LEU A 12 -20.26 -3.70 -15.21
N ALA A 13 -19.27 -3.13 -14.52
CA ALA A 13 -18.53 -1.98 -15.01
C ALA A 13 -17.82 -2.34 -16.34
N ARG A 14 -18.05 -1.53 -17.37
CA ARG A 14 -17.33 -1.61 -18.64
C ARG A 14 -16.24 -0.56 -18.63
N ILE A 15 -15.00 -1.00 -18.83
CA ILE A 15 -13.82 -0.15 -18.82
C ILE A 15 -13.08 -0.42 -20.14
N GLU A 16 -12.82 0.65 -20.89
CA GLU A 16 -12.02 0.61 -22.11
C GLU A 16 -10.61 1.11 -21.76
N TYR A 17 -9.60 0.45 -22.31
CA TYR A 17 -8.20 0.73 -22.02
C TYR A 17 -7.43 0.93 -23.33
N ASP A 18 -6.54 1.92 -23.34
CA ASP A 18 -5.48 2.02 -24.32
C ASP A 18 -4.22 1.35 -23.73
N GLU A 19 -3.81 0.23 -24.32
CA GLU A 19 -2.64 -0.52 -23.83
C GLU A 19 -1.34 0.24 -24.08
N LEU A 20 -0.51 0.33 -23.04
CA LEU A 20 0.82 0.94 -23.09
C LEU A 20 1.89 -0.11 -22.75
N PRO A 21 3.13 0.06 -23.25
CA PRO A 21 4.24 -0.80 -22.86
C PRO A 21 4.43 -0.82 -21.33
N ALA A 22 4.60 -2.01 -20.76
CA ALA A 22 4.75 -2.21 -19.33
C ALA A 22 6.07 -2.91 -18.97
N VAL A 23 6.67 -2.50 -17.87
CA VAL A 23 7.79 -3.19 -17.23
C VAL A 23 7.23 -3.98 -16.05
N ILE A 24 7.24 -5.31 -16.15
CA ILE A 24 6.62 -6.22 -15.17
C ILE A 24 7.68 -6.91 -14.31
N ASP A 25 8.80 -7.31 -14.92
CA ASP A 25 9.92 -7.94 -14.22
C ASP A 25 11.09 -6.96 -14.08
N ILE A 26 11.88 -7.13 -13.02
CA ILE A 26 13.11 -6.36 -12.78
C ILE A 26 14.14 -6.55 -13.90
N TRP A 27 14.05 -7.65 -14.66
CA TRP A 27 14.96 -7.96 -15.77
C TRP A 27 14.65 -7.20 -17.05
N ASP A 28 13.41 -6.72 -17.21
CA ASP A 28 12.96 -5.97 -18.38
C ASP A 28 13.25 -4.46 -18.22
N LEU A 29 13.73 -4.04 -17.05
CA LEU A 29 14.00 -2.66 -16.71
C LEU A 29 15.30 -2.16 -17.38
N ASP A 30 15.21 -1.02 -18.08
CA ASP A 30 16.35 -0.22 -18.52
C ASP A 30 16.74 0.78 -17.41
N PRO A 31 17.84 0.55 -16.67
CA PRO A 31 18.20 1.40 -15.53
C PRO A 31 18.59 2.83 -15.93
N ALA A 32 18.80 3.12 -17.22
CA ALA A 32 19.09 4.46 -17.71
C ALA A 32 17.83 5.24 -18.14
N LYS A 33 16.71 4.56 -18.39
CA LYS A 33 15.47 5.18 -18.89
C LYS A 33 14.29 5.04 -17.94
N ASP A 34 14.17 3.88 -17.31
CA ASP A 34 13.02 3.59 -16.45
C ASP A 34 13.15 4.29 -15.11
N LYS A 35 12.01 4.80 -14.64
CA LYS A 35 11.94 5.56 -13.41
C LYS A 35 12.14 4.65 -12.20
N GLN A 36 13.17 4.94 -11.42
CA GLN A 36 13.36 4.31 -10.12
C GLN A 36 12.40 4.91 -9.08
N VAL A 37 11.86 4.06 -8.21
CA VAL A 37 10.97 4.49 -7.11
C VAL A 37 11.73 5.34 -6.09
N THR A 38 13.01 5.03 -5.87
CA THR A 38 13.89 5.78 -4.95
C THR A 38 15.33 5.76 -5.47
N THR A 39 16.12 6.76 -5.08
CA THR A 39 17.56 6.81 -5.39
C THR A 39 18.29 5.67 -4.65
N PRO A 40 19.18 4.90 -5.32
CA PRO A 40 19.88 3.79 -4.68
C PRO A 40 20.77 4.24 -3.53
N LEU A 41 20.64 3.58 -2.38
CA LEU A 41 21.54 3.76 -1.25
C LEU A 41 22.78 2.87 -1.43
N ILE A 42 23.97 3.47 -1.51
CA ILE A 42 25.22 2.75 -1.68
C ILE A 42 26.03 2.81 -0.38
N LEU A 43 26.22 1.66 0.27
CA LEU A 43 27.12 1.50 1.42
C LEU A 43 28.48 1.01 0.94
N ARG A 44 29.57 1.70 1.32
CA ARG A 44 30.95 1.34 0.96
C ARG A 44 31.83 1.27 2.19
N ARG A 45 32.75 0.31 2.20
CA ARG A 45 33.77 0.17 3.24
C ARG A 45 35.05 -0.39 2.63
N GLY A 46 36.15 0.35 2.77
CA GLY A 46 37.46 -0.03 2.21
C GLY A 46 37.47 -0.12 0.68
N ASP A 47 38.48 -0.78 0.13
CA ASP A 47 38.63 -1.05 -1.30
C ASP A 47 38.28 -2.51 -1.62
N ALA A 48 36.99 -2.75 -1.90
CA ALA A 48 36.50 -4.07 -2.27
C ALA A 48 37.11 -4.58 -3.58
N ALA A 49 37.42 -3.70 -4.54
CA ALA A 49 37.95 -4.10 -5.84
C ALA A 49 39.37 -4.65 -5.72
N ALA A 50 40.24 -3.97 -4.95
CA ALA A 50 41.59 -4.45 -4.66
C ALA A 50 41.58 -5.77 -3.88
N ALA A 51 40.73 -5.88 -2.85
CA ALA A 51 40.61 -7.10 -2.04
C ALA A 51 40.15 -8.31 -2.86
N ILE A 52 39.15 -8.15 -3.72
CA ILE A 52 38.68 -9.21 -4.63
C ILE A 52 39.78 -9.59 -5.64
N LYS A 53 40.53 -8.61 -6.17
CA LYS A 53 41.62 -8.88 -7.12
C LYS A 53 42.75 -9.71 -6.50
N ALA A 54 43.09 -9.43 -5.24
CA ALA A 54 44.14 -10.11 -4.49
C ALA A 54 43.74 -11.50 -3.93
N ALA A 55 42.44 -11.83 -3.90
CA ALA A 55 41.95 -13.06 -3.30
C ALA A 55 42.41 -14.31 -4.09
N PRO A 56 42.92 -15.37 -3.41
CA PRO A 56 43.40 -16.59 -4.07
C PRO A 56 42.28 -17.43 -4.70
N ARG A 57 41.03 -17.22 -4.29
CA ARG A 57 39.84 -17.90 -4.80
C ARG A 57 38.73 -16.88 -5.03
N ARG A 58 38.00 -17.01 -6.13
CA ARG A 58 36.92 -16.10 -6.53
C ARG A 58 35.75 -16.91 -7.07
N ILE A 59 34.54 -16.52 -6.70
CA ILE A 59 33.29 -17.12 -7.17
C ILE A 59 32.38 -15.98 -7.66
N LYS A 60 31.75 -16.17 -8.82
CA LYS A 60 30.75 -15.26 -9.37
C LYS A 60 29.49 -16.06 -9.67
N ASN A 61 28.42 -15.78 -8.94
CA ASN A 61 27.13 -16.44 -9.08
C ASN A 61 25.99 -15.42 -8.92
N ARG A 62 24.77 -15.87 -9.24
CA ARG A 62 23.53 -15.14 -9.01
C ARG A 62 22.56 -16.04 -8.25
N MET A 63 21.77 -15.45 -7.37
CA MET A 63 20.64 -16.10 -6.72
C MET A 63 19.38 -15.29 -6.98
N TRP A 64 18.23 -15.96 -6.96
CA TRP A 64 16.93 -15.32 -7.07
C TRP A 64 16.08 -15.71 -5.87
N LEU A 65 15.30 -14.75 -5.38
CA LEU A 65 14.37 -14.91 -4.27
C LEU A 65 13.03 -14.33 -4.71
N GLY A 66 11.98 -15.13 -4.61
CA GLY A 66 10.63 -14.72 -5.00
C GLY A 66 9.99 -13.76 -3.98
N GLY A 67 8.83 -13.24 -4.35
CA GLY A 67 7.99 -12.46 -3.44
C GLY A 67 7.34 -13.33 -2.36
N GLN A 68 6.77 -12.68 -1.36
CA GLN A 68 6.04 -13.30 -0.26
C GLN A 68 4.78 -12.51 0.03
N ASP A 69 3.64 -13.21 0.16
CA ASP A 69 2.41 -12.62 0.69
C ASP A 69 2.44 -12.67 2.22
N HIS A 70 1.93 -11.63 2.86
CA HIS A 70 1.78 -11.54 4.31
C HIS A 70 0.84 -12.62 4.86
N PHE A 71 -0.23 -12.93 4.10
CA PHE A 71 -1.20 -13.96 4.46
C PHE A 71 -1.81 -13.80 5.86
N TYR A 72 -2.05 -12.54 6.28
CA TYR A 72 -2.82 -12.27 7.50
C TYR A 72 -4.21 -12.92 7.42
N LEU A 73 -4.66 -13.54 8.51
CA LEU A 73 -5.93 -14.27 8.54
C LEU A 73 -7.15 -13.34 8.50
N GLU A 74 -7.01 -12.15 9.07
CA GLU A 74 -7.95 -11.05 8.85
C GLU A 74 -7.46 -10.22 7.66
N GLY A 75 -8.21 -10.23 6.55
CA GLY A 75 -7.94 -9.40 5.38
C GLY A 75 -7.93 -7.89 5.66
N GLN A 76 -7.67 -7.09 4.63
CA GLN A 76 -7.82 -5.64 4.74
C GLN A 76 -9.29 -5.28 5.00
N VAL A 77 -9.55 -4.50 6.05
CA VAL A 77 -10.91 -4.12 6.44
C VAL A 77 -10.93 -2.73 7.06
N SER A 78 -11.95 -1.95 6.69
CA SER A 78 -12.22 -0.65 7.28
C SER A 78 -13.72 -0.39 7.29
N LEU A 79 -14.19 0.27 8.35
CA LEU A 79 -15.56 0.77 8.49
C LEU A 79 -15.48 2.25 8.83
N ALA A 80 -16.05 3.09 7.98
CA ALA A 80 -16.13 4.53 8.22
C ALA A 80 -17.56 4.90 8.62
N ILE A 81 -17.68 5.68 9.70
CA ILE A 81 -18.94 6.20 10.21
C ILE A 81 -18.87 7.73 10.09
N PRO A 82 -19.72 8.36 9.25
CA PRO A 82 -19.75 9.81 9.13
C PRO A 82 -20.36 10.42 10.41
N GLY A 83 -19.74 11.47 10.93
CA GLY A 83 -20.24 12.26 12.06
C GLY A 83 -20.93 13.55 11.60
N GLU A 84 -21.00 14.54 12.51
CA GLU A 84 -21.48 15.89 12.19
C GLU A 84 -20.46 16.64 11.32
N ASP A 85 -20.96 17.55 10.48
CA ASP A 85 -20.13 18.38 9.58
C ASP A 85 -19.09 17.56 8.79
N ASP A 86 -17.81 17.75 9.09
CA ASP A 86 -16.67 17.11 8.44
C ASP A 86 -16.23 15.81 9.13
N GLU A 87 -16.77 15.51 10.30
CA GLU A 87 -16.30 14.42 11.13
C GLU A 87 -16.48 13.05 10.46
N VAL A 88 -15.50 12.17 10.72
CA VAL A 88 -15.56 10.75 10.37
C VAL A 88 -14.74 9.94 11.36
N THR A 89 -15.34 8.86 11.86
CA THR A 89 -14.64 7.84 12.64
C THR A 89 -14.39 6.62 11.76
N VAL A 90 -13.16 6.16 11.68
CA VAL A 90 -12.75 5.01 10.88
C VAL A 90 -12.21 3.92 11.79
N TYR A 91 -12.94 2.80 11.87
CA TYR A 91 -12.42 1.56 12.44
C TYR A 91 -11.60 0.85 11.38
N CYS A 92 -10.29 0.73 11.58
CA CYS A 92 -9.39 0.21 10.56
C CYS A 92 -8.47 -0.88 11.13
N SER A 93 -8.30 -1.97 10.38
CA SER A 93 -7.23 -2.94 10.65
C SER A 93 -5.93 -2.39 10.04
N THR A 94 -5.25 -1.51 10.78
CA THR A 94 -4.01 -0.81 10.37
C THR A 94 -2.94 -0.86 11.45
N GLN A 95 -1.67 -0.91 11.04
CA GLN A 95 -0.50 -0.76 11.91
C GLN A 95 -0.08 0.71 12.05
N GLY A 96 -0.54 1.59 11.16
CA GLY A 96 -0.16 3.01 11.10
C GLY A 96 -1.37 3.96 11.22
N PRO A 97 -2.08 4.03 12.36
CA PRO A 97 -3.31 4.82 12.49
C PRO A 97 -3.12 6.32 12.20
N SER A 98 -1.96 6.90 12.53
CA SER A 98 -1.67 8.31 12.23
C SER A 98 -1.51 8.57 10.73
N GLU A 99 -0.84 7.68 10.00
CA GLU A 99 -0.76 7.80 8.53
C GLU A 99 -2.15 7.59 7.91
N THR A 100 -2.90 6.61 8.38
CA THR A 100 -4.30 6.39 7.97
C THR A 100 -5.14 7.64 8.18
N GLN A 101 -5.04 8.30 9.33
CA GLN A 101 -5.77 9.54 9.63
C GLN A 101 -5.43 10.64 8.63
N HIS A 102 -4.14 10.90 8.41
CA HIS A 102 -3.69 11.95 7.49
C HIS A 102 -4.16 11.69 6.06
N LEU A 103 -4.11 10.44 5.59
CA LEU A 103 -4.53 10.10 4.23
C LEU A 103 -6.04 10.15 4.06
N VAL A 104 -6.82 9.74 5.06
CA VAL A 104 -8.28 9.92 5.03
C VAL A 104 -8.64 11.40 5.01
N ALA A 105 -8.04 12.21 5.88
CA ALA A 105 -8.27 13.65 5.95
C ALA A 105 -7.93 14.33 4.60
N HIS A 106 -6.76 14.03 4.05
CA HIS A 106 -6.32 14.54 2.76
C HIS A 106 -7.27 14.14 1.62
N THR A 107 -7.70 12.87 1.60
CA THR A 107 -8.61 12.35 0.57
C THR A 107 -9.99 13.01 0.61
N LEU A 108 -10.49 13.31 1.81
CA LEU A 108 -11.76 14.00 2.01
C LEU A 108 -11.66 15.52 1.84
N GLY A 109 -10.45 16.08 1.84
CA GLY A 109 -10.23 17.53 1.82
C GLY A 109 -10.58 18.21 3.14
N VAL A 110 -10.49 17.51 4.27
CA VAL A 110 -10.83 18.02 5.61
C VAL A 110 -9.59 18.08 6.52
N PRO A 111 -9.61 18.88 7.60
CA PRO A 111 -8.50 18.89 8.57
C PRO A 111 -8.40 17.56 9.33
N SER A 112 -7.18 17.16 9.73
CA SER A 112 -6.95 15.88 10.41
C SER A 112 -7.71 15.71 11.74
N ASN A 113 -8.05 16.81 12.43
CA ASN A 113 -8.83 16.76 13.66
C ASN A 113 -10.30 16.34 13.44
N ALA A 114 -10.81 16.40 12.21
CA ALA A 114 -12.13 15.87 11.84
C ALA A 114 -12.11 14.34 11.61
N VAL A 115 -10.94 13.72 11.60
CA VAL A 115 -10.80 12.28 11.35
C VAL A 115 -10.30 11.59 12.62
N THR A 116 -11.06 10.61 13.10
CA THR A 116 -10.62 9.70 14.17
C THR A 116 -10.38 8.31 13.58
N VAL A 117 -9.22 7.71 13.82
CA VAL A 117 -8.92 6.33 13.42
C VAL A 117 -8.79 5.46 14.67
N GLU A 118 -9.64 4.43 14.76
CA GLU A 118 -9.63 3.49 15.87
C GLU A 118 -9.15 2.10 15.42
N VAL A 119 -8.22 1.54 16.19
CA VAL A 119 -7.67 0.20 15.99
C VAL A 119 -7.84 -0.59 17.29
N ARG A 120 -8.77 -1.56 17.31
CA ARG A 120 -8.98 -2.41 18.50
C ARG A 120 -7.97 -3.54 18.60
N ARG A 121 -7.85 -4.32 17.52
CA ARG A 121 -6.91 -5.44 17.35
C ARG A 121 -6.84 -5.79 15.85
N MET A 122 -5.82 -6.53 15.43
CA MET A 122 -5.67 -7.03 14.06
C MET A 122 -5.48 -8.55 14.06
N GLY A 123 -6.09 -9.24 13.11
CA GLY A 123 -5.86 -10.67 12.85
C GLY A 123 -4.63 -10.93 11.97
N GLY A 124 -3.49 -10.34 12.35
CA GLY A 124 -2.24 -10.35 11.58
C GLY A 124 -2.05 -9.08 10.74
N GLY A 125 -0.79 -8.70 10.54
CA GLY A 125 -0.39 -7.51 9.76
C GLY A 125 0.92 -7.73 9.00
N PHE A 126 2.00 -8.09 9.74
CA PHE A 126 3.30 -8.48 9.16
C PHE A 126 3.96 -7.44 8.23
N GLY A 127 3.61 -6.15 8.39
CA GLY A 127 4.05 -5.06 7.51
C GLY A 127 3.01 -4.74 6.43
N GLY A 128 2.18 -5.69 6.03
CA GLY A 128 1.16 -5.52 4.99
C GLY A 128 -0.03 -4.65 5.41
N LYS A 129 -0.07 -4.17 6.65
CA LYS A 129 -1.07 -3.21 7.15
C LYS A 129 -0.42 -1.91 7.65
N GLU A 130 0.85 -1.69 7.36
CA GLU A 130 1.55 -0.44 7.70
C GLU A 130 1.03 0.73 6.87
N THR A 131 1.03 0.58 5.54
CA THR A 131 0.56 1.63 4.63
C THR A 131 -0.60 1.17 3.74
N GLN A 132 -0.69 -0.12 3.42
CA GLN A 132 -1.68 -0.64 2.47
C GLN A 132 -3.12 -0.58 3.01
N ALA A 133 -3.30 -0.54 4.34
CA ALA A 133 -4.60 -0.36 4.97
C ALA A 133 -5.22 1.02 4.67
N ASN A 134 -4.39 2.03 4.35
CA ASN A 134 -4.82 3.40 4.11
C ASN A 134 -5.79 3.52 2.93
N GLN A 135 -5.59 2.74 1.87
CA GLN A 135 -6.48 2.77 0.70
C GLN A 135 -7.89 2.27 1.06
N CYS A 136 -8.00 1.20 1.85
CA CYS A 136 -9.29 0.69 2.31
C CYS A 136 -10.01 1.69 3.21
N ALA A 137 -9.28 2.35 4.11
CA ALA A 137 -9.80 3.40 4.98
C ALA A 137 -10.32 4.60 4.18
N ALA A 138 -9.53 5.10 3.22
CA ALA A 138 -9.88 6.23 2.38
C ALA A 138 -11.12 5.97 1.51
N ILE A 139 -11.19 4.81 0.85
CA ILE A 139 -12.36 4.42 0.03
C ILE A 139 -13.63 4.31 0.89
N ALA A 140 -13.52 3.69 2.07
CA ALA A 140 -14.64 3.59 3.00
C ALA A 140 -15.12 4.98 3.45
N ALA A 141 -14.19 5.87 3.80
CA ALA A 141 -14.49 7.23 4.23
C ALA A 141 -15.15 8.06 3.12
N ILE A 142 -14.64 7.99 1.87
CA ILE A 142 -15.27 8.66 0.71
C ILE A 142 -16.71 8.18 0.53
N ALA A 143 -16.92 6.85 0.54
CA ALA A 143 -18.25 6.28 0.36
C ALA A 143 -19.20 6.70 1.48
N ALA A 144 -18.72 6.68 2.73
CA ALA A 144 -19.49 7.04 3.91
C ALA A 144 -19.94 8.51 3.89
N LYS A 145 -19.02 9.44 3.59
CA LYS A 145 -19.35 10.87 3.47
C LYS A 145 -20.29 11.14 2.30
N ARG A 146 -20.05 10.52 1.14
CA ARG A 146 -20.88 10.72 -0.05
C ARG A 146 -22.31 10.19 0.13
N LEU A 147 -22.47 9.05 0.79
CA LEU A 147 -23.76 8.39 0.98
C LEU A 147 -24.44 8.75 2.31
N LYS A 148 -23.75 9.51 3.17
CA LYS A 148 -24.21 9.91 4.51
C LYS A 148 -24.64 8.72 5.37
N ARG A 149 -23.92 7.61 5.26
CA ARG A 149 -24.18 6.39 6.02
C ARG A 149 -22.96 5.49 6.08
N ALA A 150 -22.92 4.63 7.10
CA ALA A 150 -21.98 3.52 7.18
C ALA A 150 -22.30 2.41 6.14
#